data_AF-A0A946HF52-F1
#
_entry.id   AF-A0A946HF52-F1
#
_cell.length_a   1.000
_cell.length_b   1.000
_cell.length_c   1.000
_cell.angle_alpha   90.00
_cell.angle_beta   90.00
_cell.angle_gamma   90.00
#
_symmetry.space_group_name_H-M   'P 1'
#
loop_
_entity.id
_entity.type
_entity.pdbx_description
1 polymer ?
#
loop_
_entity_poly.entity_id
_entity_poly.type
_entity_poly.pdbx_seq_one_letter_code
_entity_poly.pdbx_strand_id
1 'polypeptide(L)'
;MPETLFSEVSPAVCIIDVRSPGEFTEDHIPGARNVPLLDDEERKVTGTLYRVEGNESATRWALGRLNQRLQAFRKQLISQIPENSEPII
;
A
#
# COMPACT_ATOMS: atom_id res chain seq x y z
N MET A 1 21.90 0.14 4.61
CA MET A 1 21.31 0.19 3.26
C MET A 1 21.99 1.33 2.53
N PRO A 2 22.56 1.16 1.33
CA PRO A 2 23.23 2.28 0.68
C PRO A 2 22.13 3.26 0.21
N GLU A 3 22.21 4.51 0.68
CA GLU A 3 21.29 5.62 0.41
C GLU A 3 21.16 6.00 -1.09
N THR A 4 21.86 5.28 -1.97
CA THR A 4 22.11 5.66 -3.37
C THR A 4 21.20 4.98 -4.40
N LEU A 5 20.22 4.16 -4.00
CA LEU A 5 19.32 3.50 -4.96
C LEU A 5 18.13 4.37 -5.40
N PHE A 6 17.80 5.42 -4.63
CA PHE A 6 16.64 6.29 -4.88
C PHE A 6 17.02 7.75 -5.21
N SER A 7 18.30 8.04 -5.44
CA SER A 7 18.77 9.40 -5.77
C SER A 7 18.28 9.93 -7.13
N GLU A 8 17.59 9.11 -7.92
CA GLU A 8 17.07 9.47 -9.25
C GLU A 8 15.56 9.27 -9.40
N VAL A 9 14.80 9.21 -8.29
CA VAL A 9 13.34 9.33 -8.40
C VAL A 9 13.05 10.78 -8.76
N SER A 10 12.63 11.01 -10.01
CA SER A 10 12.23 12.33 -10.50
C SER A 10 11.27 13.00 -9.52
N PRO A 11 11.39 14.32 -9.25
CA PRO A 11 10.45 15.06 -8.40
C PRO A 11 8.99 14.95 -8.86
N ALA A 12 8.76 14.52 -10.12
CA ALA A 12 7.44 14.28 -10.68
C ALA A 12 6.83 12.92 -10.27
N VAL A 13 7.60 12.01 -9.67
CA VAL A 13 7.13 10.67 -9.29
C VAL A 13 6.57 10.69 -7.88
N CYS A 14 5.34 10.19 -7.71
CA CYS A 14 4.72 10.02 -6.41
C CYS A 14 4.65 8.52 -6.07
N ILE A 15 5.40 8.08 -5.05
CA ILE A 15 5.37 6.68 -4.60
C ILE A 15 4.24 6.52 -3.57
N ILE A 16 3.31 5.63 -3.87
CA ILE A 16 2.20 5.28 -2.99
C ILE A 16 2.46 3.87 -2.43
N ASP A 17 2.79 3.79 -1.15
CA ASP A 17 2.97 2.50 -0.49
C ASP A 17 1.61 1.97 -0.01
N VAL A 18 1.18 0.84 -0.56
CA VAL A 18 -0.12 0.23 -0.27
C VAL A 18 -0.10 -0.83 0.82
N ARG A 19 1.07 -1.07 1.43
CA ARG A 19 1.23 -2.00 2.56
C ARG A 19 0.53 -1.49 3.81
N SER A 20 0.43 -2.36 4.82
CA SER A 20 -0.19 -1.99 6.10
C SER A 20 0.58 -0.85 6.79
N PRO A 21 -0.07 -0.04 7.65
CA PRO A 21 0.58 1.04 8.37
C PRO A 21 1.81 0.59 9.17
N GLY A 22 1.76 -0.60 9.79
CA GLY A 22 2.88 -1.19 10.51
C GLY A 22 4.05 -1.51 9.60
N GLU A 23 3.81 -2.14 8.44
CA GLU A 23 4.84 -2.44 7.44
C GLU A 23 5.52 -1.17 6.91
N PHE A 24 4.75 -0.09 6.70
CA PHE A 24 5.28 1.21 6.27
C PHE A 24 6.09 1.90 7.37
N THR A 25 5.63 1.83 8.61
CA THR A 25 6.31 2.45 9.76
C THR A 25 7.64 1.75 10.08
N GLU A 26 7.72 0.43 9.88
CA GLU A 26 8.93 -0.34 10.08
C GLU A 26 10.04 0.07 9.09
N ASP A 27 9.72 0.15 7.81
CA ASP A 27 10.61 0.67 6.77
C ASP A 27 9.83 1.03 5.50
N HIS A 28 10.22 2.09 4.80
CA HIS A 28 9.63 2.50 3.53
C HIS A 28 10.58 3.34 2.68
N ILE A 29 10.27 3.44 1.39
CA ILE A 29 11.04 4.27 0.46
C ILE A 29 10.91 5.74 0.89
N PRO A 30 12.02 6.48 1.07
CA PRO A 30 11.96 7.89 1.43
C PRO A 30 11.07 8.70 0.48
N GLY A 31 10.15 9.49 1.04
CA GLY A 31 9.20 10.29 0.28
C GLY A 31 7.93 9.55 -0.18
N ALA A 32 7.83 8.24 0.05
CA ALA A 32 6.60 7.50 -0.19
C ALA A 32 5.46 7.93 0.74
N ARG A 33 4.23 7.81 0.27
CA ARG A 33 3.00 8.12 1.01
C ARG A 33 2.21 6.84 1.23
N ASN A 34 1.87 6.51 2.47
CA ASN A 34 1.12 5.30 2.76
C ASN A 34 -0.39 5.48 2.48
N VAL A 35 -0.95 4.60 1.64
CA VAL A 35 -2.38 4.47 1.37
C VAL A 35 -2.74 2.99 1.50
N PRO A 36 -2.99 2.50 2.72
CA PRO A 36 -3.03 1.07 3.00
C PRO A 36 -4.25 0.40 2.36
N LEU A 37 -4.04 -0.74 1.69
CA LEU A 37 -5.15 -1.60 1.23
C LEU A 37 -5.85 -2.27 2.41
N LEU A 38 -5.06 -2.69 3.41
CA LEU A 38 -5.47 -3.37 4.63
C LEU A 38 -4.86 -2.69 5.84
N ASP A 39 -5.59 -2.64 6.95
CA ASP A 39 -5.00 -2.29 8.24
C ASP A 39 -4.12 -3.43 8.77
N ASP A 40 -3.42 -3.21 9.88
CA ASP A 40 -2.48 -4.18 10.45
C ASP A 40 -3.16 -5.50 10.85
N GLU A 41 -4.38 -5.43 11.39
CA GLU A 41 -5.12 -6.63 11.79
C GLU A 41 -5.61 -7.40 10.57
N GLU A 42 -6.12 -6.70 9.56
CA GLU A 42 -6.54 -7.31 8.31
C GLU A 42 -5.37 -7.91 7.53
N ARG A 43 -4.20 -7.29 7.59
CA ARG A 43 -2.95 -7.80 7.03
C ARG A 43 -2.50 -9.09 7.71
N LYS A 44 -2.62 -9.18 9.04
CA LYS A 44 -2.36 -10.41 9.82
C LYS A 44 -3.31 -11.54 9.43
N VAL A 45 -4.61 -11.24 9.28
CA VAL A 45 -5.61 -12.23 8.86
C VAL A 45 -5.32 -12.72 7.44
N THR A 46 -5.06 -11.81 6.50
CA THR A 46 -4.71 -12.15 5.11
C THR A 46 -3.47 -13.03 5.05
N GLY A 47 -2.42 -12.70 5.82
CA GLY A 47 -1.20 -13.50 5.88
C GLY A 47 -1.45 -14.91 6.45
N THR A 48 -2.34 -15.02 7.45
CA THR A 48 -2.74 -16.31 8.00
C THR A 48 -3.50 -17.15 6.98
N LEU A 49 -4.48 -16.56 6.28
CA LEU A 49 -5.23 -17.23 5.22
C LEU A 49 -4.31 -17.68 4.08
N TYR A 50 -3.37 -16.83 3.66
CA TYR A 50 -2.40 -17.17 2.63
C TYR A 50 -1.60 -18.42 3.01
N ARG A 51 -1.15 -18.48 4.26
CA ARG A 51 -0.35 -19.60 4.77
C ARG A 51 -1.16 -20.89 4.94
N VAL A 52 -2.41 -20.81 5.38
CA VAL A 52 -3.22 -21.98 5.76
C VAL A 52 -4.06 -22.50 4.59
N GLU A 53 -4.60 -21.62 3.77
CA GLU A 53 -5.58 -21.93 2.71
C GLU A 53 -5.10 -21.54 1.31
N GLY A 54 -3.98 -20.82 1.20
CA GLY A 54 -3.39 -20.41 -0.07
C GLY A 54 -3.85 -19.05 -0.58
N ASN A 55 -3.29 -18.68 -1.74
CA ASN A 55 -3.43 -17.34 -2.33
C ASN A 55 -4.88 -16.96 -2.64
N GLU A 56 -5.69 -17.91 -3.13
CA GLU A 56 -7.05 -17.61 -3.56
C GLU A 56 -7.93 -17.16 -2.39
N SER A 57 -7.90 -17.89 -1.26
CA SER A 57 -8.62 -17.52 -0.03
C SER A 57 -8.18 -16.17 0.50
N ALA A 58 -6.86 -15.93 0.56
CA ALA A 58 -6.30 -14.67 1.02
C ALA A 58 -6.73 -13.48 0.15
N THR A 59 -6.62 -13.63 -1.17
CA THR A 59 -7.00 -12.60 -2.15
C THR A 59 -8.49 -12.29 -2.06
N ARG A 60 -9.34 -13.32 -2.02
CA ARG A 60 -10.81 -13.16 -1.91
C ARG A 60 -11.18 -12.39 -0.64
N TRP A 61 -10.56 -12.74 0.49
CA TRP A 61 -10.81 -12.08 1.76
C TRP A 61 -10.36 -10.62 1.75
N ALA A 62 -9.12 -10.35 1.30
CA ALA A 62 -8.55 -9.00 1.25
C ALA A 62 -9.37 -8.07 0.33
N LEU A 63 -9.75 -8.54 -0.86
CA LEU A 63 -10.62 -7.80 -1.76
C LEU A 63 -12.00 -7.54 -1.14
N GLY A 64 -12.55 -8.52 -0.41
CA GLY A 64 -13.80 -8.35 0.33
C GLY A 64 -13.73 -7.21 1.34
N ARG A 65 -12.61 -7.07 2.06
CA ARG A 65 -12.37 -5.97 3.01
C ARG A 65 -12.19 -4.63 2.30
N LEU A 66 -11.36 -4.58 1.28
CA LEU A 66 -11.15 -3.36 0.50
C LEU A 66 -12.47 -2.85 -0.09
N ASN A 67 -13.29 -3.74 -0.65
CA ASN A 67 -14.57 -3.40 -1.27
C ASN A 67 -15.54 -2.70 -0.32
N GLN A 68 -15.51 -3.00 0.99
CA GLN A 68 -16.35 -2.33 1.98
C GLN A 68 -16.02 -0.84 2.12
N ARG A 69 -14.79 -0.44 1.77
CA ARG A 69 -14.30 0.95 1.88
C ARG A 69 -13.68 1.49 0.60
N LEU A 70 -13.99 0.89 -0.56
CA LEU A 70 -13.37 1.22 -1.84
C LEU A 70 -13.46 2.70 -2.20
N GLN A 71 -14.60 3.34 -1.94
CA GLN A 71 -14.77 4.77 -2.22
C GLN A 71 -13.92 5.66 -1.31
N ALA A 72 -13.78 5.28 -0.03
CA ALA A 72 -12.92 6.00 0.91
C ALA A 72 -11.45 5.82 0.52
N PHE A 73 -11.04 4.59 0.23
CA PHE A 73 -9.70 4.27 -0.27
C PHE A 73 -9.37 5.06 -1.53
N ARG A 74 -10.27 5.08 -2.53
CA ARG A 74 -10.09 5.84 -3.77
C ARG A 74 -9.92 7.34 -3.52
N LYS A 75 -10.72 7.92 -2.62
CA LYS A 75 -10.59 9.34 -2.24
C LYS A 75 -9.23 9.62 -1.60
N GLN A 76 -8.79 8.74 -0.69
CA GLN A 76 -7.48 8.86 -0.07
C GLN A 76 -6.37 8.77 -1.11
N LEU A 77 -6.41 7.77 -2.00
CA LEU A 77 -5.43 7.61 -3.08
C LEU A 77 -5.31 8.88 -3.92
N ILE A 78 -6.42 9.40 -4.42
CA ILE A 78 -6.44 10.61 -5.27
C ILE A 78 -5.92 11.84 -4.49
N SER A 79 -6.28 11.99 -3.21
CA SER A 79 -5.81 13.10 -2.40
C SER A 79 -4.30 13.12 -2.16
N GLN A 80 -3.64 11.95 -2.32
CA GLN A 80 -2.21 11.80 -2.12
C GLN A 80 -1.40 11.96 -3.42
N ILE A 81 -2.04 12.09 -4.58
CA ILE A 81 -1.36 12.25 -5.87
C ILE A 81 -1.37 13.73 -6.27
N PRO A 82 -0.21 14.40 -6.35
CA PRO A 82 -0.12 15.80 -6.81
C PRO A 82 -0.62 15.96 -8.26
N GLU A 83 -1.16 17.14 -8.60
CA GLU A 83 -1.82 17.44 -9.89
C GLU A 83 -0.94 17.29 -11.16
N ASN A 84 0.36 16.98 -11.04
CA ASN A 84 1.27 16.74 -12.16
C ASN A 84 2.24 15.58 -11.91
N SER A 85 1.79 14.57 -11.15
CA SER A 85 2.63 13.42 -10.80
C SER A 85 2.09 12.11 -11.36
N GLU A 86 2.99 11.27 -11.85
CA GLU A 86 2.67 9.88 -12.19
C GLU A 86 2.78 9.03 -10.91
N PRO A 87 1.67 8.40 -10.45
CA PRO A 87 1.71 7.54 -9.28
C PRO A 87 2.40 6.22 -9.61
N ILE A 88 3.30 5.81 -8.74
CA ILE A 88 3.86 4.45 -8.73
C ILE A 88 3.37 3.78 -7.46
N ILE A 89 2.69 2.64 -7.62
CA ILE A 89 2.11 1.83 -6.55
C ILE A 89 2.95 0.58 -6.35
#